data_AF-A0A8J8EZM9-F1
#
_entry.id   AF-A0A8J8EZM9-F1
#
_cell.length_a   1.000
_cell.length_b   1.000
_cell.length_c   1.000
_cell.angle_alpha   90.00
_cell.angle_beta   90.00
_cell.angle_gamma   90.00
#
_symmetry.space_group_name_H-M   'P 1'
#
loop_
_entity.id
_entity.type
_entity.pdbx_description
1 polymer ?
#
loop_
_entity_poly.entity_id
_entity_poly.type
_entity_poly.pdbx_seq_one_letter_code
_entity_poly.pdbx_strand_id
1 'polypeptide(L)'
;MAMNAVKVLLSLVTGAIVGAIQDYPRLPARDNFQIVSSPGKVREEDAFLVGRPGVRVPPAWSPLFVSSAPGFIDPGEFPRILEEIVKSLRENPKRAVVITCPEYLALYNGFRALLKFLHTVRDYAMLNGGRVYLVTDKDVWNEKEYAMLTGLEV
;
A
#
# COMPACT_ATOMS: atom_id res chain seq x y z
N MET A 1 16.08 -36.62 32.78
CA MET A 1 15.35 -35.48 33.40
C MET A 1 15.49 -34.15 32.64
N ALA A 2 15.95 -34.13 31.37
CA ALA A 2 16.19 -32.90 30.59
C ALA A 2 15.08 -32.56 29.56
N MET A 3 14.20 -33.53 29.25
CA MET A 3 13.23 -33.42 28.14
C MET A 3 11.98 -32.57 28.47
N ASN A 4 11.73 -32.29 29.76
CA ASN A 4 10.61 -31.46 30.20
C ASN A 4 10.90 -29.96 30.08
N ALA A 5 12.14 -29.53 30.30
CA ALA A 5 12.51 -28.10 30.23
C ALA A 5 12.37 -27.54 28.81
N VAL A 6 12.76 -28.33 27.79
CA VAL A 6 12.66 -27.93 26.38
C VAL A 6 11.21 -27.80 25.92
N LYS A 7 10.31 -28.71 26.36
CA LYS A 7 8.88 -28.62 26.05
C LYS A 7 8.21 -27.39 26.68
N VAL A 8 8.57 -27.07 27.93
CA VAL A 8 8.07 -25.87 28.61
C VAL A 8 8.57 -24.59 27.93
N LEU A 9 9.83 -24.57 27.50
CA LEU A 9 10.39 -23.43 26.76
C LEU A 9 9.70 -23.26 25.40
N LEU A 10 9.44 -24.36 24.67
CA LEU A 10 8.71 -24.31 23.41
C LEU A 10 7.26 -23.83 23.59
N SER A 11 6.57 -24.26 24.64
CA SER A 11 5.18 -23.82 24.90
C SER A 11 5.12 -22.35 25.29
N LEU A 12 6.11 -21.84 26.02
CA LEU A 12 6.21 -20.42 26.39
C LEU A 12 6.53 -19.54 25.19
N VAL A 13 7.45 -19.97 24.31
CA VAL A 13 7.77 -19.24 23.07
C VAL A 13 6.58 -19.26 22.11
N THR A 14 5.91 -20.40 21.95
CA THR A 14 4.69 -20.49 21.11
C THR A 14 3.58 -19.61 21.67
N GLY A 15 3.37 -19.63 22.99
CA GLY A 15 2.38 -18.78 23.66
C GLY A 15 2.68 -17.29 23.54
N ALA A 16 3.95 -16.89 23.62
CA ALA A 16 4.37 -15.49 23.46
C ALA A 16 4.23 -15.00 22.01
N ILE A 17 4.55 -15.83 21.02
CA ILE A 17 4.35 -15.50 19.60
C ILE A 17 2.85 -15.39 19.28
N VAL A 18 2.03 -16.33 19.78
CA VAL A 18 0.56 -16.29 19.59
C VAL A 18 -0.04 -15.08 20.31
N GLY A 19 0.41 -14.77 21.52
CA GLY A 19 0.00 -13.58 22.28
C GLY A 19 0.38 -12.28 21.55
N ALA A 20 1.58 -12.17 21.01
CA ALA A 20 2.01 -11.01 20.22
C ALA A 20 1.25 -10.85 18.90
N ILE A 21 0.76 -11.95 18.30
CA ILE A 21 -0.11 -11.91 17.12
C ILE A 21 -1.55 -11.53 17.51
N GLN A 22 -2.03 -11.91 18.70
CA GLN A 22 -3.36 -11.60 19.20
C GLN A 22 -3.49 -10.19 19.80
N ASP A 23 -2.42 -9.63 20.36
CA ASP A 23 -2.37 -8.29 20.97
C ASP A 23 -2.03 -7.16 19.99
N TYR A 24 -2.06 -7.42 18.67
CA TYR A 24 -2.16 -6.31 17.72
C TYR A 24 -3.49 -5.59 17.99
N PRO A 25 -3.48 -4.34 18.48
CA PRO A 25 -4.71 -3.62 18.65
C PRO A 25 -5.39 -3.57 17.28
N ARG A 26 -6.58 -4.18 17.18
CA ARG A 26 -7.46 -3.99 16.03
C ARG A 26 -7.75 -2.50 15.96
N LEU A 27 -6.96 -1.79 15.16
CA LEU A 27 -7.21 -0.40 14.83
C LEU A 27 -8.66 -0.31 14.36
N PRO A 28 -9.45 0.67 14.86
CA PRO A 28 -10.84 0.81 14.45
C PRO A 28 -10.89 0.85 12.93
N ALA A 29 -11.87 0.16 12.34
CA ALA A 29 -12.08 0.10 10.89
C ALA A 29 -12.15 1.51 10.32
N ARG A 30 -11.00 1.99 9.87
CA ARG A 30 -10.85 3.17 9.03
C ARG A 30 -10.62 2.59 7.66
N ASP A 31 -11.35 3.09 6.65
CA ASP A 31 -11.16 2.65 5.27
C ASP A 31 -9.68 2.83 4.93
N ASN A 32 -8.97 1.70 4.82
CA ASN A 32 -7.52 1.66 4.58
C ASN A 32 -7.20 1.95 3.11
N PHE A 33 -8.23 2.18 2.29
CA PHE A 33 -8.14 2.58 0.91
C PHE A 33 -9.14 3.71 0.66
N GLN A 34 -8.67 4.81 0.07
CA GLN A 34 -9.50 5.98 -0.24
C GLN A 34 -9.18 6.49 -1.64
N ILE A 35 -10.20 6.80 -2.42
CA ILE A 35 -10.05 7.49 -3.69
C ILE A 35 -10.17 9.00 -3.45
N VAL A 36 -9.22 9.76 -3.97
CA VAL A 36 -9.20 11.22 -3.86
C VAL A 36 -8.94 11.88 -5.20
N SER A 37 -9.57 13.02 -5.49
CA SER A 37 -9.44 13.68 -6.79
C SER A 37 -8.10 14.42 -7.01
N SER A 38 -7.32 14.65 -5.95
CA SER A 38 -6.01 15.29 -6.07
C SER A 38 -5.09 14.98 -4.88
N PRO A 39 -3.75 15.05 -5.05
CA PRO A 39 -2.82 14.77 -3.96
C PRO A 39 -2.98 15.72 -2.77
N GLY A 40 -3.41 16.98 -3.02
CA GLY A 40 -3.66 17.97 -1.97
C GLY A 40 -4.84 17.67 -1.06
N LYS A 41 -5.66 16.64 -1.36
CA LYS A 41 -6.73 16.16 -0.48
C LYS A 41 -6.23 15.14 0.55
N VAL A 42 -5.04 14.59 0.36
CA VAL A 42 -4.43 13.64 1.30
C VAL A 42 -3.91 14.41 2.52
N ARG A 43 -4.45 14.08 3.70
CA ARG A 43 -4.11 14.75 4.97
C ARG A 43 -3.17 13.90 5.80
N GLU A 44 -2.03 13.59 5.22
CA GLU A 44 -1.00 12.72 5.80
C GLU A 44 0.30 13.48 6.01
N GLU A 45 0.87 13.37 7.20
CA GLU A 45 2.13 14.01 7.57
C GLU A 45 3.33 13.36 6.84
N ASP A 46 3.31 12.03 6.70
CA ASP A 46 4.32 11.22 6.00
C ASP A 46 3.62 10.24 5.05
N ALA A 47 4.09 10.18 3.81
CA ALA A 47 3.58 9.25 2.81
C ALA A 47 4.68 8.77 1.86
N PHE A 48 4.52 7.53 1.42
CA PHE A 48 5.24 6.96 0.29
C PHE A 48 4.43 7.20 -0.99
N LEU A 49 4.92 8.10 -1.84
CA LEU A 49 4.23 8.50 -3.05
C LEU A 49 4.73 7.65 -4.22
N VAL A 50 3.81 6.98 -4.93
CA VAL A 50 4.07 6.40 -6.25
C VAL A 50 3.48 7.34 -7.28
N GLY A 51 4.32 7.86 -8.18
CA GLY A 51 3.87 8.88 -9.13
C GLY A 51 4.79 9.04 -10.32
N ARG A 52 4.40 9.89 -11.26
CA ARG A 52 5.28 10.25 -12.37
C ARG A 52 6.30 11.32 -11.94
N PRO A 53 7.46 11.41 -12.61
CA PRO A 53 8.36 12.55 -12.47
C PRO A 53 7.63 13.88 -12.70
N GLY A 54 8.04 14.92 -11.97
CA GLY A 54 7.49 16.27 -12.08
C GLY A 54 6.24 16.55 -11.25
N VAL A 55 5.68 15.55 -10.55
CA VAL A 55 4.64 15.79 -9.53
C VAL A 55 5.26 16.56 -8.37
N ARG A 56 4.53 17.56 -7.85
CA ARG A 56 4.92 18.26 -6.62
C ARG A 56 4.70 17.33 -5.43
N VAL A 57 5.77 17.07 -4.69
CA VAL A 57 5.75 16.19 -3.51
C VAL A 57 6.05 17.02 -2.27
N PRO A 58 5.24 16.92 -1.19
CA PRO A 58 5.55 17.53 0.09
C PRO A 58 6.94 17.08 0.61
N PRO A 59 7.72 17.95 1.27
CA PRO A 59 9.09 17.60 1.70
C PRO A 59 9.19 16.40 2.66
N ALA A 60 8.13 16.14 3.43
CA ALA A 60 8.08 15.02 4.37
C ALA A 60 7.72 13.68 3.71
N TRP A 61 7.34 13.68 2.42
CA TRP A 61 6.94 12.49 1.70
C TRP A 61 8.12 11.90 0.91
N SER A 62 8.15 10.58 0.82
CA SER A 62 9.17 9.82 0.09
C SER A 62 8.62 9.41 -1.29
N PRO A 63 9.14 9.97 -2.41
CA PRO A 63 8.64 9.63 -3.73
C PRO A 63 9.35 8.42 -4.35
N LEU A 64 8.57 7.58 -5.02
CA LEU A 64 8.97 6.59 -6.00
C LEU A 64 8.44 7.03 -7.37
N PHE A 65 9.36 7.43 -8.24
CA PHE A 65 8.98 7.89 -9.58
C PHE A 65 8.97 6.75 -10.58
N VAL A 66 7.86 6.67 -11.31
CA VAL A 66 7.58 5.66 -12.32
C VAL A 66 7.50 6.31 -13.70
N SER A 67 8.30 5.83 -14.64
CA SER A 67 8.37 6.34 -16.01
C SER A 67 9.03 5.32 -16.94
N SER A 68 8.69 5.35 -18.23
CA SER A 68 9.41 4.58 -19.26
C SER A 68 10.71 5.26 -19.70
N ALA A 69 11.00 6.47 -19.19
CA ALA A 69 12.27 7.14 -19.43
C ALA A 69 13.43 6.46 -18.67
N PRO A 70 14.66 6.49 -19.21
CA PRO A 70 15.83 5.92 -18.53
C PRO A 70 16.04 6.51 -17.13
N GLY A 71 16.41 5.66 -16.17
CA GLY A 71 16.72 6.06 -14.79
C GLY A 71 15.53 6.06 -13.82
N PHE A 72 14.34 5.68 -14.28
CA PHE A 72 13.15 5.49 -13.44
C PHE A 72 12.76 4.01 -13.35
N ILE A 73 11.84 3.69 -12.44
CA ILE A 73 11.20 2.37 -12.44
C ILE A 73 10.19 2.33 -13.57
N ASP A 74 10.23 1.26 -14.37
CA ASP A 74 9.29 1.12 -15.48
C ASP A 74 7.87 0.87 -14.95
N PRO A 75 6.83 1.50 -15.53
CA PRO A 75 5.45 1.29 -15.10
C PRO A 75 4.95 -0.15 -15.19
N GLY A 76 5.57 -1.00 -16.01
CA GLY A 76 5.30 -2.43 -16.11
C GLY A 76 5.89 -3.27 -14.97
N GLU A 77 6.83 -2.73 -14.19
CA GLU A 77 7.50 -3.43 -13.09
C GLU A 77 6.68 -3.44 -11.80
N PHE A 78 5.40 -3.85 -11.85
CA PHE A 78 4.55 -3.98 -10.65
C PHE A 78 5.19 -4.75 -9.48
N PRO A 79 5.94 -5.86 -9.68
CA PRO A 79 6.64 -6.53 -8.59
C PRO A 79 7.63 -5.63 -7.86
N ARG A 80 8.38 -4.81 -8.61
CA ARG A 80 9.38 -3.89 -8.05
C ARG A 80 8.73 -2.70 -7.35
N ILE A 81 7.69 -2.13 -7.94
CA ILE A 81 6.91 -1.06 -7.30
C ILE A 81 6.31 -1.57 -5.98
N LEU A 82 5.76 -2.79 -5.97
CA LEU A 82 5.22 -3.42 -4.77
C LEU A 82 6.28 -3.63 -3.70
N GLU A 83 7.47 -4.11 -4.08
CA GLU A 83 8.59 -4.32 -3.15
C GLU A 83 8.96 -3.02 -2.42
N GLU A 84 9.07 -1.91 -3.15
CA GLU A 84 9.39 -0.59 -2.57
C GLU A 84 8.26 -0.08 -1.65
N ILE A 85 6.99 -0.28 -2.03
CA ILE A 85 5.84 0.02 -1.15
C ILE A 85 5.93 -0.78 0.14
N VAL A 86 6.13 -2.10 0.05
CA VAL A 86 6.18 -3.00 1.21
C VAL A 86 7.37 -2.67 2.10
N LYS A 87 8.54 -2.36 1.52
CA LYS A 87 9.71 -1.90 2.26
C LYS A 87 9.39 -0.64 3.05
N SER A 88 8.79 0.35 2.41
CA SER A 88 8.40 1.61 3.06
C SER A 88 7.40 1.39 4.21
N LEU A 89 6.40 0.51 4.03
CA LEU A 89 5.45 0.15 5.09
C LEU A 89 6.11 -0.59 6.26
N ARG A 90 7.13 -1.43 6.01
CA ARG A 90 7.89 -2.09 7.07
C ARG A 90 8.75 -1.11 7.87
N GLU A 91 9.34 -0.12 7.21
CA GLU A 91 10.13 0.93 7.85
C GLU A 91 9.27 1.85 8.72
N ASN A 92 8.05 2.19 8.27
CA ASN A 92 7.09 2.96 9.02
C ASN A 92 5.65 2.44 8.79
N PRO A 93 5.11 1.59 9.69
CA PRO A 93 3.79 1.01 9.53
C PRO A 93 2.64 2.02 9.47
N LYS A 94 2.84 3.24 10.01
CA LYS A 94 1.84 4.32 9.98
C LYS A 94 1.89 5.17 8.71
N ARG A 95 2.93 5.01 7.88
CA ARG A 95 3.10 5.79 6.65
C ARG A 95 2.00 5.46 5.66
N ALA A 96 1.42 6.48 5.05
CA ALA A 96 0.45 6.29 3.99
C ALA A 96 1.13 5.92 2.66
N VAL A 97 0.44 5.20 1.79
CA VAL A 97 0.83 4.96 0.40
C VAL A 97 -0.06 5.82 -0.48
N VAL A 98 0.52 6.65 -1.34
CA VAL A 98 -0.24 7.56 -2.20
C VAL A 98 0.11 7.26 -3.65
N ILE A 99 -0.84 6.71 -4.41
CA ILE A 99 -0.65 6.36 -5.82
C ILE A 99 -1.29 7.47 -6.66
N THR A 100 -0.46 8.25 -7.36
CA THR A 100 -0.87 9.47 -8.06
C THR A 100 -1.05 9.35 -9.56
N CYS A 101 -0.69 8.21 -10.14
CA CYS A 101 -0.77 7.99 -11.58
C CYS A 101 -1.39 6.63 -11.96
N PRO A 102 -2.53 6.23 -11.38
CA PRO A 102 -3.14 4.93 -11.68
C PRO A 102 -3.49 4.76 -13.16
N GLU A 103 -3.88 5.82 -13.86
CA GLU A 103 -4.19 5.80 -15.30
C GLU A 103 -2.95 5.45 -16.12
N TYR A 104 -1.80 5.99 -15.73
CA TYR A 104 -0.52 5.67 -16.37
C TYR A 104 -0.12 4.21 -16.14
N LEU A 105 -0.33 3.70 -14.93
CA LEU A 105 -0.09 2.30 -14.61
C LEU A 105 -1.06 1.38 -15.37
N ALA A 106 -2.34 1.74 -15.46
CA ALA A 106 -3.35 1.01 -16.25
C ALA A 106 -3.02 1.03 -17.74
N LEU A 107 -2.52 2.14 -18.28
CA LEU A 107 -2.16 2.25 -19.69
C LEU A 107 -1.10 1.23 -20.11
N TYR A 108 -0.11 0.99 -19.25
CA TYR A 108 0.99 0.06 -19.54
C TYR A 108 0.64 -1.40 -19.23
N ASN A 109 -0.20 -1.66 -18.23
CA ASN A 109 -0.44 -3.02 -17.70
C ASN A 109 -1.84 -3.56 -17.99
N GLY A 110 -2.76 -2.70 -18.43
CA GLY A 110 -4.19 -2.96 -18.46
C GLY A 110 -4.86 -2.81 -17.08
N PHE A 111 -6.13 -2.40 -17.09
CA PHE A 111 -6.91 -2.16 -15.87
C PHE A 111 -6.96 -3.36 -14.93
N ARG A 112 -7.16 -4.58 -15.45
CA ARG A 112 -7.28 -5.79 -14.62
C ARG A 112 -5.99 -6.09 -13.84
N ALA A 113 -4.82 -5.81 -14.42
CA ALA A 113 -3.55 -5.97 -13.73
C ALA A 113 -3.40 -4.91 -12.64
N LEU A 114 -3.73 -3.65 -12.94
CA LEU A 114 -3.76 -2.57 -11.95
C LEU A 114 -4.66 -2.91 -10.78
N LEU A 115 -5.90 -3.38 -11.03
CA LEU A 115 -6.86 -3.69 -9.98
C LEU A 115 -6.31 -4.77 -9.02
N LYS A 116 -5.71 -5.84 -9.55
CA LYS A 116 -5.05 -6.88 -8.74
C LYS A 116 -3.90 -6.30 -7.91
N PHE A 117 -3.07 -5.46 -8.53
CA PHE A 117 -1.97 -4.77 -7.85
C PHE A 117 -2.49 -3.90 -6.69
N LEU A 118 -3.55 -3.11 -6.91
CA LEU A 118 -4.16 -2.26 -5.88
C LEU A 118 -4.75 -3.08 -4.73
N HIS A 119 -5.39 -4.22 -5.00
CA HIS A 119 -5.81 -5.15 -3.94
C HIS A 119 -4.62 -5.61 -3.11
N THR A 120 -3.54 -6.04 -3.76
CA THR A 120 -2.33 -6.47 -3.04
C THR A 120 -1.72 -5.35 -2.21
N VAL A 121 -1.62 -4.13 -2.74
CA VAL A 121 -1.12 -2.95 -2.00
C VAL A 121 -2.00 -2.67 -0.78
N ARG A 122 -3.33 -2.68 -0.94
CA ARG A 122 -4.28 -2.51 0.17
C ARG A 122 -4.07 -3.58 1.23
N ASP A 123 -3.97 -4.85 0.84
CA ASP A 123 -3.81 -5.96 1.77
C ASP A 123 -2.51 -5.82 2.59
N TYR A 124 -1.41 -5.39 1.97
CA TYR A 124 -0.17 -5.06 2.69
C TYR A 124 -0.32 -3.84 3.62
N ALA A 125 -1.01 -2.79 3.19
CA ALA A 125 -1.25 -1.63 4.03
C ALA A 125 -2.09 -2.02 5.26
N MET A 126 -3.16 -2.80 5.08
CA MET A 126 -4.01 -3.32 6.16
C MET A 126 -3.20 -4.13 7.18
N LEU A 127 -2.32 -5.02 6.71
CA LEU A 127 -1.47 -5.84 7.58
C LEU A 127 -0.49 -5.01 8.44
N ASN A 128 -0.11 -3.82 7.98
CA ASN A 128 0.82 -2.95 8.68
C ASN A 128 0.13 -1.76 9.37
N GLY A 129 -1.21 -1.64 9.29
CA GLY A 129 -1.95 -0.48 9.83
C GLY A 129 -1.75 0.83 9.04
N GLY A 130 -1.24 0.72 7.81
CA GLY A 130 -1.07 1.83 6.88
C GLY A 130 -2.37 2.14 6.12
N ARG A 131 -2.36 3.27 5.39
CA ARG A 131 -3.49 3.72 4.56
C ARG A 131 -3.03 3.85 3.11
N VAL A 132 -3.95 3.64 2.17
CA VAL A 132 -3.72 3.79 0.73
C VAL A 132 -4.63 4.89 0.21
N TYR A 133 -4.06 5.81 -0.56
CA TYR A 133 -4.77 6.86 -1.28
C TYR A 133 -4.54 6.65 -2.77
N LEU A 134 -5.62 6.41 -3.50
CA LEU A 134 -5.60 6.38 -4.95
C LEU A 134 -6.02 7.76 -5.45
N VAL A 135 -5.10 8.50 -6.06
CA VAL A 135 -5.43 9.81 -6.63
C VAL A 135 -5.89 9.64 -8.06
N THR A 136 -7.18 9.82 -8.29
CA THR A 136 -7.81 9.74 -9.61
C THR A 136 -9.20 10.40 -9.59
N ASP A 137 -9.78 10.62 -10.77
CA ASP A 137 -11.13 11.14 -10.93
C ASP A 137 -12.03 10.10 -11.61
N LYS A 138 -13.35 10.15 -11.34
CA LYS A 138 -14.32 9.23 -11.94
C LYS A 138 -14.39 9.37 -13.45
N ASP A 139 -14.18 10.59 -13.96
CA ASP A 139 -14.38 10.91 -15.37
C ASP A 139 -13.27 10.34 -16.27
N VAL A 140 -12.20 9.80 -15.68
CA VAL A 140 -11.05 9.20 -16.40
C VAL A 140 -11.24 7.70 -16.66
N TRP A 141 -12.20 7.07 -15.98
CA TRP A 141 -12.48 5.63 -16.09
C TRP A 141 -13.84 5.41 -16.72
N ASN A 142 -14.04 4.24 -17.33
CA ASN A 142 -15.41 3.83 -17.65
C ASN A 142 -16.17 3.46 -16.36
N GLU A 143 -17.51 3.48 -16.44
CA GLU A 143 -18.38 3.26 -15.28
C GLU A 143 -18.08 1.94 -14.55
N LYS A 144 -17.80 0.87 -15.30
CA LYS A 144 -17.48 -0.44 -14.73
C LYS A 144 -16.13 -0.45 -14.03
N GLU A 145 -15.11 0.16 -14.63
CA GLU A 145 -13.78 0.30 -14.03
C GLU A 145 -13.83 1.13 -12.76
N TYR A 146 -14.51 2.28 -12.79
CA TYR A 146 -14.64 3.12 -11.61
C TYR A 146 -15.38 2.41 -10.47
N ALA A 147 -16.47 1.69 -10.77
CA ALA A 147 -17.19 0.89 -9.78
C ALA A 147 -16.30 -0.19 -9.14
N MET A 148 -15.39 -0.80 -9.91
CA MET A 148 -14.41 -1.76 -9.37
C MET A 148 -13.37 -1.08 -8.48
N LEU A 149 -12.93 0.14 -8.83
CA LEU A 149 -11.99 0.91 -8.00
C LEU A 149 -12.64 1.34 -6.68
N THR A 150 -13.86 1.87 -6.69
CA THR A 150 -14.59 2.24 -5.46
C THR A 150 -14.89 1.02 -4.59
N GLY A 151 -14.96 -0.18 -5.19
CA GLY A 151 -15.04 -1.43 -4.44
C GLY A 151 -13.80 -1.79 -3.62
N LEU A 152 -12.71 -1.00 -3.70
CA LEU A 152 -11.55 -1.13 -2.82
C LEU A 152 -11.70 -0.38 -1.50
N GLU A 153 -12.60 0.60 -1.42
CA GLU A 153 -12.84 1.44 -0.23
C GLU A 153 -13.59 0.71 0.90
N VAL A 154 -14.04 -0.53 0.65
CA VAL A 154 -14.88 -1.36 1.55
C VAL A 154 -14.08 -2.24 2.50
#